data_AF-A0A2W4CA17-F1
#
_entry.id   AF-A0A2W4CA17-F1
#
_cell.length_a   1.000
_cell.length_b   1.000
_cell.length_c   1.000
_cell.angle_alpha   90.00
_cell.angle_beta   90.00
_cell.angle_gamma   90.00
#
_symmetry.space_group_name_H-M   'P 1'
#
loop_
_entity.id
_entity.type
_entity.pdbx_description
1 polymer ?
#
loop_
_entity_poly.entity_id
_entity_poly.type
_entity_poly.pdbx_seq_one_letter_code
_entity_poly.pdbx_strand_id
1 'polypeptide(L)' 'MRNRYLDRLYAKRAELEAKLELHDARYCFGDEEVDDGTDADLRQRIGEISEEIADLERVLNV' A
#
# COMPACT_ATOMS: atom_id res chain seq x y z
N MET A 1 -16.05 1.28 -16.71
CA MET A 1 -16.18 0.45 -15.49
C MET A 1 -14.83 -0.06 -14.99
N ARG A 2 -13.90 -0.47 -15.88
CA ARG A 2 -12.56 -0.94 -15.52
C ARG A 2 -11.61 0.17 -15.01
N ASN A 3 -11.67 1.38 -15.61
CA ASN A 3 -10.95 2.55 -15.10
C ASN A 3 -11.33 2.91 -13.65
N ARG A 4 -12.63 2.88 -13.30
CA ARG A 4 -13.07 3.16 -11.91
C ARG A 4 -12.53 2.15 -10.89
N TYR A 5 -12.21 0.93 -11.33
CA TYR A 5 -11.60 -0.07 -10.46
C TYR A 5 -10.11 0.21 -10.28
N LEU A 6 -9.41 0.54 -11.37
CA LEU A 6 -8.02 0.99 -11.34
C LEU A 6 -7.85 2.23 -10.46
N ASP A 7 -8.73 3.24 -10.60
CA ASP A 7 -8.75 4.44 -9.75
C ASP A 7 -8.93 4.10 -8.27
N ARG A 8 -9.75 3.09 -7.95
CA ARG A 8 -9.96 2.62 -6.57
C ARG A 8 -8.72 1.91 -6.02
N LEU A 9 -8.04 1.11 -6.83
CA LEU A 9 -6.79 0.46 -6.43
C LEU A 9 -5.70 1.51 -6.17
N TYR A 10 -5.58 2.52 -7.02
CA TYR A 10 -4.68 3.66 -6.80
C TYR A 10 -4.99 4.41 -5.51
N ALA A 11 -6.27 4.75 -5.28
CA ALA A 11 -6.68 5.39 -4.03
C ALA A 11 -6.39 4.51 -2.81
N LYS A 12 -6.57 3.19 -2.93
CA LYS A 12 -6.31 2.25 -1.84
C LYS A 12 -4.81 2.11 -1.55
N ARG A 13 -3.97 2.07 -2.58
CA ARG A 13 -2.51 2.04 -2.41
C ARG A 13 -2.02 3.29 -1.69
N ALA A 14 -2.46 4.48 -2.12
CA ALA A 14 -2.12 5.74 -1.48
C ALA A 14 -2.56 5.81 0.00
N GLU A 15 -3.74 5.25 0.34
CA GLU A 15 -4.20 5.16 1.73
C GLU A 15 -3.28 4.28 2.60
N LEU A 16 -2.77 3.17 2.05
CA LEU A 16 -1.87 2.26 2.75
C LEU A 16 -0.46 2.84 2.88
N GLU A 17 0.05 3.48 1.83
CA GLU A 17 1.33 4.19 1.84
C GLU A 17 1.35 5.30 2.90
N ALA A 18 0.27 6.09 3.00
CA ALA A 18 0.13 7.11 4.05
C ALA A 18 0.07 6.52 5.47
N LYS A 19 -0.53 5.33 5.63
CA LYS A 19 -0.54 4.60 6.91
C LYS A 19 0.86 4.10 7.29
N LEU A 20 1.59 3.58 6.31
CA LEU A 20 2.97 3.12 6.49
C LEU A 20 3.87 4.30 6.86
N GLU A 21 3.76 5.43 6.16
CA GLU A 21 4.52 6.64 6.49
C GLU A 21 4.23 7.14 7.92
N LEU A 22 2.96 7.14 8.32
CA LEU A 22 2.57 7.50 9.69
C LEU A 22 3.11 6.52 10.73
N HIS A 23 3.11 5.22 10.41
CA HIS A 23 3.72 4.18 11.24
C HIS A 23 5.22 4.45 11.39
N ASP A 24 5.96 4.56 10.30
CA ASP A 24 7.41 4.83 10.29
C ASP A 24 7.77 6.10 11.06
N ALA A 25 6.98 7.17 10.89
CA ALA A 25 7.18 8.43 11.62
C ALA A 25 6.95 8.29 13.14
N ARG A 26 6.04 7.42 13.58
CA ARG A 26 5.79 7.14 15.01
C ARG A 26 6.90 6.31 15.63
N TYR A 27 7.46 5.35 14.88
CA TYR A 27 8.54 4.47 15.36
C TYR A 27 9.93 5.11 15.26
N CYS A 28 10.07 6.31 14.69
CA CYS A 28 11.35 7.03 14.63
C CYS A 28 11.96 7.44 15.99
N PHE A 29 11.24 7.33 17.12
CA PHE A 29 11.68 7.87 18.42
C PHE A 29 11.57 6.92 19.63
N GLY A 30 11.25 5.63 19.44
CA GLY A 30 11.02 4.70 20.55
C GLY A 30 11.97 3.50 20.55
N ASP A 31 12.86 3.42 21.54
CA ASP A 31 13.57 2.20 21.92
C ASP A 31 12.55 1.14 22.37
N GLU A 32 12.60 -0.04 21.75
CA GLU A 32 11.87 -1.26 22.12
C GLU A 32 10.33 -1.19 22.14
N GLU A 33 9.70 -0.91 21.00
CA GLU A 33 8.35 -1.46 20.76
C GLU A 33 8.43 -2.58 19.72
N VAL A 34 7.96 -3.75 20.12
CA VAL A 34 7.86 -4.95 19.29
C VAL A 34 7.03 -4.59 18.06
N ASP A 35 7.64 -4.66 16.88
CA ASP A 35 6.92 -4.62 15.60
C ASP A 35 5.80 -5.67 15.68
N ASP A 36 4.56 -5.20 15.78
CA ASP A 36 3.38 -6.04 15.93
C ASP A 36 2.98 -6.71 14.60
N GLY A 37 3.80 -6.54 13.56
CA GLY A 37 3.59 -7.02 12.21
C GLY A 37 2.89 -6.00 11.32
N THR A 38 2.52 -4.82 11.84
CA THR A 38 1.81 -3.79 11.06
C THR A 38 2.62 -3.29 9.87
N ASP A 39 3.94 -3.09 10.00
CA ASP A 39 4.79 -2.68 8.87
C ASP A 39 4.80 -3.75 7.77
N ALA A 40 5.05 -5.01 8.16
CA ALA A 40 5.09 -6.14 7.23
C ALA A 40 3.76 -6.33 6.50
N ASP A 41 2.64 -6.29 7.23
CA ASP A 41 1.29 -6.42 6.68
C ASP A 41 0.95 -5.28 5.71
N LEU A 42 1.32 -4.04 6.05
CA LEU A 42 1.12 -2.88 5.17
C LEU A 42 1.94 -3.01 3.89
N ARG A 43 3.22 -3.36 3.99
CA ARG A 43 4.10 -3.56 2.82
C ARG A 43 3.62 -4.69 1.92
N GLN A 44 3.22 -5.82 2.50
CA GLN A 44 2.68 -6.95 1.75
C GLN A 44 1.46 -6.51 0.94
N ARG A 45 0.51 -5.83 1.59
CA ARG A 45 -0.75 -5.42 0.97
C ARG A 45 -0.57 -4.33 -0.07
N ILE A 46 0.39 -3.42 0.12
CA ILE A 46 0.81 -2.46 -0.91
C ILE A 46 1.39 -3.21 -2.12
N GLY A 47 2.19 -4.24 -1.89
CA GLY A 47 2.75 -5.10 -2.94
C GLY A 47 1.67 -5.78 -3.78
N GLU A 48 0.73 -6.47 -3.13
CA GLU A 48 -0.40 -7.15 -3.78
C GLU A 48 -1.22 -6.20 -4.67
N ILE A 49 -1.55 -5.01 -4.16
CA ILE A 49 -2.29 -4.00 -4.92
C ILE A 49 -1.45 -3.46 -6.09
N SER A 50 -0.14 -3.29 -5.90
CA SER A 50 0.75 -2.80 -6.96
C SER A 50 0.90 -3.80 -8.10
N GLU A 51 0.97 -5.09 -7.78
CA GLU A 51 0.95 -6.17 -8.78
C GLU A 51 -0.38 -6.18 -9.55
N GLU A 52 -1.51 -6.06 -8.85
CA GLU A 52 -2.83 -6.02 -9.48
C GLU A 52 -2.99 -4.79 -10.40
N ILE A 53 -2.52 -3.61 -9.97
CA ILE A 53 -2.49 -2.40 -10.80
C ILE A 53 -1.67 -2.67 -12.07
N ALA A 54 -0.45 -3.19 -11.93
CA ALA A 54 0.44 -3.44 -13.07
C ALA A 54 -0.19 -4.41 -14.08
N ASP A 55 -0.86 -5.46 -13.61
CA ASP A 55 -1.56 -6.41 -14.48
C ASP A 55 -2.78 -5.78 -15.17
N LEU A 56 -3.52 -4.92 -14.47
CA LEU A 56 -4.63 -4.18 -15.08
C LEU A 56 -4.17 -3.17 -16.12
N GLU A 57 -3.08 -2.44 -15.86
CA GLU A 57 -2.49 -1.48 -16.80
C GLU A 57 -2.01 -2.18 -18.07
N ARG A 58 -1.31 -3.32 -17.93
CA ARG A 58 -0.93 -4.18 -19.06
C ARG A 58 -2.13 -4.60 -19.91
N VAL A 59 -3.25 -4.95 -19.28
CA VAL A 59 -4.47 -5.36 -20.01
C VAL A 59 -5.19 -4.16 -20.63
N LEU A 60 -5.07 -2.98 -20.03
CA LEU A 60 -5.72 -1.75 -20.50
C LEU A 60 -4.88 -0.96 -21.52
N ASN A 61 -3.60 -1.32 -21.73
CA ASN A 61 -2.63 -0.57 -22.55
C ASN A 61 -2.53 0.91 -22.11
N VAL A 62 -2.56 1.15 -20.80
CA VAL A 62 -2.35 2.48 -20.20
C VAL A 62 -1.03 2.53 -19.46
#